data_AF-A0A182ELH3-F1
#
_entry.id   AF-A0A182ELH3-F1
#
_cell.length_a   1.000
_cell.length_b   1.000
_cell.length_c   1.000
_cell.angle_alpha   90.00
_cell.angle_beta   90.00
_cell.angle_gamma   90.00
#
_symmetry.space_group_name_H-M   'P 1'
#
loop_
_entity.id
_entity.type
_entity.pdbx_description
1 polymer ?
#
loop_
_entity_poly.entity_id
_entity_poly.type
_entity_poly.pdbx_seq_one_letter_code
_entity_poly.pdbx_strand_id
1 'polypeptide(L)'
;MSSVLVGYTDAAANAAQAASLVSNSKYRAYVAAVDKALKAFETTNEWADLISALAKLSRVFHANAKFGDIPKPVTVAKRLSQCLHPALPHGVHLKALETYRQLFDILGRKDLPRLLYLFAVGLFPLMDHCGIK
;
A
#
# COMPACT_ATOMS: atom_id res chain seq x y z
N MET A 1 -25.48 -13.43 -17.57
CA MET A 1 -26.31 -13.42 -16.35
C MET A 1 -25.59 -13.93 -15.08
N SER A 2 -24.46 -14.65 -15.16
CA SER A 2 -23.86 -15.30 -13.96
C SER A 2 -22.87 -14.44 -13.14
N SER A 3 -22.43 -13.28 -13.63
CA SER A 3 -21.37 -12.49 -12.97
C SER A 3 -21.84 -11.72 -11.72
N VAL A 4 -23.14 -11.40 -11.62
CA VAL A 4 -23.69 -10.59 -10.53
C VAL A 4 -23.82 -11.41 -9.24
N LEU A 5 -24.15 -12.70 -9.35
CA LEU A 5 -24.26 -13.61 -8.21
C LEU A 5 -22.89 -13.96 -7.61
N VAL A 6 -21.83 -14.06 -8.44
CA VAL A 6 -20.45 -14.33 -7.99
C VAL A 6 -19.87 -13.15 -7.18
N GLY A 7 -20.16 -11.91 -7.56
CA GLY A 7 -19.67 -10.73 -6.83
C GLY A 7 -20.23 -10.57 -5.41
N TYR A 8 -21.46 -11.05 -5.15
CA TYR A 8 -22.08 -10.99 -3.82
C TYR A 8 -21.50 -12.03 -2.86
N THR A 9 -21.17 -13.23 -3.35
CA THR A 9 -20.56 -14.29 -2.53
C THR A 9 -19.13 -13.93 -2.12
N ASP A 10 -18.38 -13.26 -3.01
CA ASP A 10 -17.01 -12.80 -2.72
C ASP A 10 -17.00 -11.65 -1.70
N ALA A 11 -17.99 -10.74 -1.74
CA ALA A 11 -18.08 -9.64 -0.78
C ALA A 11 -18.36 -10.12 0.65
N ALA A 12 -19.29 -11.08 0.81
CA ALA A 12 -19.60 -11.65 2.12
C ALA A 12 -18.45 -12.50 2.69
N ALA A 13 -17.80 -13.31 1.83
CA ALA A 13 -16.61 -14.06 2.21
C ALA A 13 -15.45 -13.13 2.63
N ASN A 14 -15.24 -12.03 1.90
CA ASN A 14 -14.24 -11.02 2.25
C ASN A 14 -14.58 -10.30 3.57
N ALA A 15 -15.85 -10.00 3.84
CA ALA A 15 -16.25 -9.39 5.11
C ALA A 15 -16.02 -10.34 6.30
N ALA A 16 -16.31 -11.62 6.14
CA ALA A 16 -16.03 -12.64 7.16
C ALA A 16 -14.52 -12.84 7.38
N GLN A 17 -13.73 -12.81 6.29
CA GLN A 17 -12.28 -12.89 6.36
C GLN A 17 -11.66 -11.63 6.98
N ALA A 18 -12.18 -10.44 6.67
CA ALA A 18 -11.77 -9.21 7.32
C ALA A 18 -12.07 -9.25 8.83
N ALA A 19 -13.27 -9.71 9.23
CA ALA A 19 -13.64 -9.86 10.63
C ALA A 19 -12.74 -10.88 11.37
N SER A 20 -12.36 -11.99 10.73
CA SER A 20 -11.45 -12.98 11.32
C SER A 20 -10.00 -12.49 11.40
N LEU A 21 -9.57 -11.62 10.49
CA LEU A 21 -8.29 -10.94 10.59
C LEU A 21 -8.27 -9.94 11.75
N VAL A 22 -9.31 -9.12 11.94
CA VAL A 22 -9.35 -8.14 13.03
C VAL A 22 -9.32 -8.80 14.42
N SER A 23 -9.93 -9.97 14.58
CA SER A 23 -9.88 -10.73 15.83
C SER A 23 -8.53 -11.40 16.10
N ASN A 24 -7.66 -11.50 15.08
CA ASN A 24 -6.31 -12.08 15.21
C ASN A 24 -5.33 -11.11 15.90
N SER A 25 -4.72 -11.54 17.01
CA SER A 25 -3.76 -10.73 17.77
C SER A 25 -2.51 -10.35 16.98
N LYS A 26 -2.02 -11.23 16.10
CA LYS A 26 -0.87 -10.96 15.23
C LYS A 26 -1.20 -9.90 14.19
N TYR A 27 -2.43 -9.91 13.67
CA TYR A 27 -2.88 -8.90 12.73
C TYR A 27 -3.03 -7.53 13.41
N ARG A 28 -3.58 -7.46 14.63
CA ARG A 28 -3.60 -6.21 15.39
C ARG A 28 -2.20 -5.64 15.65
N ALA A 29 -1.23 -6.50 15.95
CA ALA A 29 0.17 -6.10 16.08
C ALA A 29 0.74 -5.58 14.75
N TYR A 30 0.39 -6.20 13.63
CA TYR A 30 0.74 -5.72 12.29
C TYR A 30 0.15 -4.34 12.01
N VAL A 31 -1.14 -4.10 12.27
CA VAL A 31 -1.77 -2.78 12.12
C VAL A 31 -1.05 -1.73 12.97
N ALA A 32 -0.74 -2.04 14.23
CA ALA A 32 0.02 -1.14 15.10
C ALA A 32 1.45 -0.87 14.59
N ALA A 33 2.11 -1.86 14.00
CA ALA A 33 3.42 -1.70 13.39
C ALA A 33 3.38 -0.81 12.14
N VAL A 34 2.34 -0.95 11.31
CA VAL A 34 2.10 -0.06 10.15
C VAL A 34 1.87 1.37 10.64
N ASP A 35 1.06 1.57 11.67
CA ASP A 35 0.83 2.89 12.27
C ASP A 35 2.10 3.55 12.76
N LYS A 36 2.93 2.78 13.48
CA LYS A 36 4.21 3.27 13.97
C LYS A 36 5.14 3.66 12.81
N ALA A 37 5.15 2.88 11.72
CA ALA A 37 5.93 3.19 10.54
C ALA A 37 5.42 4.44 9.81
N LEU A 38 4.10 4.60 9.70
CA LEU A 38 3.46 5.76 9.04
C LEU A 38 3.75 7.08 9.76
N LYS A 39 3.89 7.07 11.09
CA LYS A 39 4.29 8.26 11.86
C LYS A 39 5.66 8.81 11.46
N ALA A 40 6.56 7.96 10.93
CA ALA A 40 7.88 8.43 10.47
C ALA A 40 7.78 9.40 9.28
N PHE A 41 6.68 9.39 8.52
CA PHE A 41 6.45 10.33 7.42
C PHE A 41 5.93 11.70 7.87
N GLU A 42 5.53 11.84 9.14
CA GLU A 42 5.01 13.10 9.69
C GLU A 42 6.13 14.01 10.22
N THR A 43 7.30 13.44 10.49
CA THR A 43 8.44 14.12 11.11
C THR A 43 9.65 14.18 10.18
N THR A 44 9.44 14.16 8.86
CA THR A 44 10.53 14.20 7.86
C THR A 44 10.94 15.64 7.60
N ASN A 45 12.23 15.94 7.72
CA ASN A 45 12.78 17.27 7.41
C ASN A 45 13.54 17.26 6.08
N GLU A 46 14.12 16.11 5.71
CA GLU A 46 14.90 15.96 4.49
C GLU A 46 14.45 14.75 3.68
N TRP A 47 14.86 14.71 2.41
CA TRP A 47 14.51 13.60 1.51
C TRP A 47 15.06 12.24 1.99
N ALA A 48 16.17 12.23 2.72
CA ALA A 48 16.75 11.02 3.30
C ALA A 48 15.85 10.40 4.39
N ASP A 49 15.07 11.23 5.11
CA ASP A 49 14.10 10.75 6.10
C ASP A 49 12.98 9.98 5.41
N LEU A 50 12.56 10.40 4.21
CA LEU A 50 11.55 9.69 3.42
C LEU A 50 12.05 8.31 2.99
N ILE A 51 13.32 8.18 2.56
CA ILE A 51 13.91 6.87 2.26
C ILE A 51 13.90 5.97 3.49
N SER A 52 14.28 6.51 4.64
CA SER A 52 14.28 5.79 5.92
C SER A 52 12.86 5.37 6.34
N ALA A 53 11.87 6.22 6.14
CA ALA A 53 10.46 5.95 6.42
C ALA A 53 9.91 4.86 5.49
N LEU A 54 10.18 4.94 4.18
CA LEU A 54 9.84 3.92 3.19
C LEU A 54 10.48 2.57 3.53
N ALA A 55 11.75 2.55 3.91
CA ALA A 55 12.45 1.31 4.29
C ALA A 55 11.84 0.66 5.54
N LYS A 56 11.45 1.46 6.55
CA LYS A 56 10.74 0.97 7.74
C LYS A 56 9.39 0.37 7.35
N LEU A 57 8.61 1.09 6.54
CA LEU A 57 7.28 0.67 6.10
C LEU A 57 7.35 -0.62 5.25
N SER A 58 8.24 -0.69 4.27
CA SER A 58 8.48 -1.87 3.42
C SER A 58 8.85 -3.11 4.26
N ARG A 59 9.70 -2.97 5.28
CA ARG A 59 10.05 -4.07 6.19
C ARG A 59 8.83 -4.61 6.95
N VAL A 60 7.97 -3.71 7.45
CA VAL A 60 6.74 -4.10 8.15
C VAL A 60 5.81 -4.87 7.21
N PHE A 61 5.63 -4.41 5.97
CA PHE A 61 4.85 -5.12 4.96
C PHE A 61 5.45 -6.49 4.62
N HIS A 62 6.77 -6.59 4.44
CA HIS A 62 7.43 -7.83 4.08
C HIS A 62 7.24 -8.90 5.17
N ALA A 63 7.42 -8.53 6.44
CA ALA A 63 7.26 -9.44 7.57
C ALA A 63 5.81 -9.94 7.78
N ASN A 64 4.82 -9.24 7.20
CA ASN A 64 3.40 -9.48 7.42
C ASN A 64 2.62 -9.80 6.13
N ALA A 65 3.31 -10.01 5.01
CA ALA A 65 2.71 -10.25 3.69
C ALA A 65 1.70 -11.42 3.67
N LYS A 66 1.86 -12.40 4.56
CA LYS A 66 0.95 -13.55 4.74
C LYS A 66 -0.51 -13.18 5.03
N PHE A 67 -0.77 -11.97 5.50
CA PHE A 67 -2.15 -11.52 5.76
C PHE A 67 -2.88 -11.11 4.49
N GLY A 68 -2.18 -10.81 3.39
CA GLY A 68 -2.79 -10.41 2.12
C GLY A 68 -3.56 -9.09 2.19
N ASP A 69 -3.33 -8.27 3.22
CA ASP A 69 -4.03 -7.01 3.45
C ASP A 69 -3.04 -5.85 3.65
N ILE A 70 -3.47 -4.63 3.32
CA ILE A 70 -2.74 -3.38 3.54
C ILE A 70 -3.52 -2.52 4.55
N PRO A 71 -3.11 -2.48 5.83
CA PRO A 71 -3.73 -1.62 6.82
C PRO A 71 -3.60 -0.14 6.47
N LYS A 72 -4.66 0.62 6.73
CA LYS A 72 -4.75 2.07 6.44
C LYS A 72 -4.35 2.41 5.00
N PRO A 73 -4.97 1.79 3.99
CA PRO A 73 -4.53 1.88 2.60
C PRO A 73 -4.58 3.32 2.08
N VAL A 74 -5.52 4.14 2.56
CA VAL A 74 -5.62 5.56 2.23
C VAL A 74 -4.39 6.35 2.71
N THR A 75 -3.96 6.15 3.96
CA THR A 75 -2.80 6.85 4.51
C THR A 75 -1.52 6.36 3.85
N VAL A 76 -1.38 5.05 3.63
CA VAL A 76 -0.25 4.45 2.91
C VAL A 76 -0.14 5.06 1.51
N ALA A 77 -1.23 5.09 0.74
CA ALA A 77 -1.24 5.67 -0.60
C ALA A 77 -0.86 7.15 -0.60
N LYS A 78 -1.36 7.95 0.35
CA LYS A 78 -0.98 9.36 0.51
C LYS A 78 0.53 9.54 0.76
N ARG A 79 1.12 8.74 1.66
CA ARG A 79 2.56 8.81 1.96
C ARG A 79 3.41 8.37 0.78
N LEU A 80 2.99 7.34 0.04
CA LEU A 80 3.67 6.92 -1.17
C LEU A 80 3.61 7.99 -2.28
N SER A 81 2.44 8.61 -2.48
CA SER A 81 2.29 9.71 -3.44
C SER A 81 3.17 10.91 -3.09
N GLN A 82 3.30 11.25 -1.81
CA GLN A 82 4.22 12.30 -1.35
C GLN A 82 5.66 12.00 -1.78
N CYS A 83 6.07 10.73 -1.71
CA CYS A 83 7.41 10.30 -2.11
C CYS A 83 7.65 10.34 -3.63
N LEU A 84 6.63 10.60 -4.44
CA LEU A 84 6.72 10.76 -5.90
C LEU A 84 6.65 12.23 -6.34
N HIS A 85 6.72 13.18 -5.40
CA HIS A 85 6.72 14.61 -5.72
C HIS A 85 7.94 14.97 -6.62
N PRO A 86 7.76 15.77 -7.68
CA PRO A 86 8.83 16.05 -8.65
C PRO A 86 10.05 16.78 -8.07
N ALA A 87 9.89 17.50 -6.96
CA ALA A 87 11.00 18.15 -6.26
C ALA A 87 11.89 17.18 -5.46
N LEU A 88 11.52 15.90 -5.35
CA LEU A 88 12.32 14.89 -4.64
C LEU A 88 13.31 14.21 -5.59
N PRO A 89 14.47 13.75 -5.09
CA PRO A 89 15.47 13.09 -5.92
C PRO A 89 15.01 11.69 -6.36
N HIS A 90 15.57 11.23 -7.49
CA HIS A 90 15.25 9.94 -8.12
C HIS A 90 15.33 8.73 -7.16
N GLY A 91 16.27 8.75 -6.20
CA GLY A 91 16.41 7.69 -5.21
C GLY A 91 15.16 7.51 -4.32
N VAL A 92 14.46 8.60 -3.98
CA VAL A 92 13.20 8.52 -3.23
C VAL A 92 12.09 7.94 -4.10
N HIS A 93 12.02 8.36 -5.37
CA HIS A 93 11.02 7.88 -6.32
C HIS A 93 11.15 6.37 -6.54
N LEU A 94 12.36 5.88 -6.83
CA LEU A 94 12.62 4.44 -7.00
C LEU A 94 12.17 3.66 -5.76
N LYS A 95 12.52 4.14 -4.57
CA LYS A 95 12.16 3.44 -3.35
C LYS A 95 10.65 3.41 -3.10
N ALA A 96 9.95 4.48 -3.47
CA ALA A 96 8.49 4.52 -3.42
C ALA A 96 7.86 3.52 -4.40
N LEU A 97 8.36 3.46 -5.65
CA LEU A 97 7.87 2.53 -6.67
C LEU A 97 8.12 1.05 -6.31
N GLU A 98 9.28 0.73 -5.73
CA GLU A 98 9.53 -0.60 -5.15
C GLU A 98 8.48 -0.94 -4.08
N THR A 99 8.12 0.04 -3.25
CA THR A 99 7.11 -0.14 -2.21
C THR A 99 5.72 -0.33 -2.82
N TYR A 100 5.34 0.45 -3.85
CA TYR A 100 4.09 0.22 -4.60
C TYR A 100 4.00 -1.21 -5.14
N ARG A 101 5.05 -1.68 -5.81
CA ARG A 101 5.13 -3.05 -6.33
C ARG A 101 4.90 -4.07 -5.21
N GLN A 102 5.58 -3.91 -4.08
CA GLN A 102 5.41 -4.80 -2.93
C GLN A 102 3.95 -4.83 -2.43
N LEU A 103 3.26 -3.68 -2.36
CA LEU A 103 1.86 -3.65 -1.97
C LEU A 103 0.96 -4.38 -2.96
N PHE A 104 1.23 -4.22 -4.27
CA PHE A 104 0.47 -4.89 -5.32
C PHE A 104 0.67 -6.41 -5.29
N ASP A 105 1.89 -6.86 -4.99
CA ASP A 105 2.20 -8.28 -4.80
C ASP A 105 1.46 -8.86 -3.58
N ILE A 106 1.35 -8.11 -2.47
CA ILE A 106 0.61 -8.53 -1.27
C ILE A 106 -0.90 -8.61 -1.52
N LEU A 107 -1.49 -7.60 -2.18
CA LEU A 107 -2.93 -7.53 -2.47
C LEU A 107 -3.35 -8.58 -3.52
N GLY A 108 -2.46 -8.90 -4.46
CA GLY A 108 -2.73 -9.84 -5.53
C GLY A 108 -3.91 -9.44 -6.43
N ARG A 109 -4.34 -10.35 -7.32
CA ARG A 109 -5.34 -10.03 -8.34
C ARG A 109 -6.76 -9.81 -7.81
N LYS A 110 -7.05 -10.30 -6.59
CA LYS A 110 -8.39 -10.25 -6.01
C LYS A 110 -8.68 -8.90 -5.35
N ASP A 111 -7.76 -8.41 -4.52
CA ASP A 111 -7.97 -7.19 -3.74
C ASP A 111 -7.37 -5.94 -4.39
N LEU A 112 -6.34 -6.08 -5.22
CA LEU A 112 -5.72 -4.93 -5.89
C LEU A 112 -6.73 -4.07 -6.69
N PRO A 113 -7.62 -4.62 -7.54
CA PRO A 113 -8.55 -3.80 -8.31
C PRO A 113 -9.46 -2.92 -7.44
N ARG A 114 -9.78 -3.39 -6.24
CA ARG A 114 -10.64 -2.67 -5.29
C ARG A 114 -9.95 -1.46 -4.68
N LEU A 115 -8.62 -1.50 -4.54
CA LEU A 115 -7.82 -0.43 -3.91
C LEU A 115 -6.99 0.36 -4.92
N LEU A 116 -6.91 -0.09 -6.18
CA LEU A 116 -6.03 0.49 -7.21
C LEU A 116 -6.25 1.99 -7.36
N TYR A 117 -7.49 2.47 -7.27
CA TYR A 117 -7.82 3.89 -7.39
C TYR A 117 -7.10 4.77 -6.35
N LEU A 118 -6.83 4.26 -5.14
CA LEU A 118 -6.07 4.99 -4.11
C LEU A 118 -4.62 5.18 -4.52
N PHE A 119 -4.03 4.14 -5.12
CA PHE A 119 -2.63 4.11 -5.51
C PHE A 119 -2.39 4.83 -6.85
N ALA A 120 -3.38 4.80 -7.75
CA ALA A 120 -3.34 5.42 -9.06
C ALA A 120 -3.11 6.94 -9.00
N VAL A 121 -3.66 7.63 -7.98
CA VAL A 121 -3.50 9.09 -7.81
C VAL A 121 -2.03 9.51 -7.79
N GLY A 122 -1.16 8.73 -7.15
CA GLY A 122 0.28 9.01 -7.10
C GLY A 122 1.05 8.54 -8.34
N LEU A 123 0.55 7.52 -9.04
CA LEU A 123 1.23 6.90 -10.18
C LEU A 123 0.90 7.55 -11.51
N PHE A 124 -0.33 8.03 -11.71
CA PHE A 124 -0.77 8.61 -12.98
C PHE A 124 0.06 9.81 -13.46
N PRO A 125 0.51 10.73 -12.59
CA PRO A 125 1.41 11.80 -13.01
C PRO A 125 2.74 11.31 -13.61
N LEU A 126 3.14 10.06 -13.34
CA LEU A 126 4.36 9.47 -13.91
C LEU A 126 4.12 8.88 -15.30
N MET A 127 2.88 8.64 -15.70
CA MET A 127 2.55 7.96 -16.97
C MET A 127 3.01 8.75 -18.20
N ASP A 128 3.11 10.07 -18.11
CA ASP A 128 3.69 10.92 -19.16
C ASP A 128 5.15 10.56 -19.50
N HIS A 129 5.86 9.92 -18.56
CA HIS A 129 7.22 9.44 -18.72
C HIS A 129 7.27 7.96 -19.16
N CYS A 130 6.14 7.25 -19.11
CA CYS A 130 5.99 5.86 -19.52
C CYS A 130 5.68 5.77 -21.03
N GLY A 131 6.54 6.33 -21.86
CA GLY A 131 6.43 6.18 -23.31
C GLY A 131 6.75 4.75 -23.73
N ILE A 132 5.84 4.11 -24.46
CA ILE A 132 6.13 2.91 -25.24
C ILE A 132 6.87 3.41 -26.50
N LYS A 133 8.17 3.12 -26.58
CA LYS A 133 8.95 3.32 -27.80
C LYS A 133 8.77 2.14 -28.75
#